data_AF-A0A399PSM5-F1
#
_entry.id   AF-A0A399PSM5-F1
#
_cell.length_a   1.000
_cell.length_b   1.000
_cell.length_c   1.000
_cell.angle_alpha   90.00
_cell.angle_beta   90.00
_cell.angle_gamma   90.00
#
_symmetry.space_group_name_H-M   'P 1'
#
loop_
_entity.id
_entity.type
_entity.pdbx_description
1 polymer ?
#
loop_
_entity_poly.entity_id
_entity_poly.type
_entity_poly.pdbx_seq_one_letter_code
_entity_poly.pdbx_strand_id
1 'polypeptide(L)' 'MPDRKCDCPGCNCKIKEGDHSYVAHGKHYCCEACAHHHKGGEECSGKGCHCAHPK' A
#
# COMPACT_ATOMS: atom_id res chain seq x y z
N MET A 1 -1.28 -12.72 -15.37
CA MET A 1 -2.13 -11.91 -14.48
C MET A 1 -1.20 -11.20 -13.51
N PRO A 2 -0.76 -9.97 -13.77
CA PRO A 2 0.29 -9.36 -12.97
C PRO A 2 -0.31 -8.84 -11.65
N ASP A 3 0.07 -9.46 -10.53
CA ASP A 3 -0.11 -8.83 -9.22
C ASP A 3 0.68 -7.52 -9.24
N ARG A 4 0.01 -6.37 -9.14
CA ARG A 4 0.72 -5.08 -9.08
C ARG A 4 1.33 -4.93 -7.70
N LYS A 5 2.58 -4.48 -7.60
CA LYS A 5 3.18 -4.20 -6.28
C LYS A 5 2.70 -2.84 -5.77
N CYS A 6 2.48 -2.72 -4.47
CA CYS A 6 2.28 -1.43 -3.82
C CYS A 6 3.49 -0.51 -4.04
N ASP A 7 3.24 0.75 -4.37
CA ASP A 7 4.29 1.76 -4.61
C ASP A 7 4.90 2.33 -3.31
N CYS A 8 4.33 1.98 -2.15
CA CYS A 8 4.82 2.48 -0.86
C CYS A 8 6.24 1.97 -0.56
N PRO A 9 7.21 2.86 -0.23
CA PRO A 9 8.58 2.48 0.06
C PRO A 9 8.64 1.68 1.37
N GLY A 10 8.94 0.38 1.26
CA GLY A 10 8.91 -0.57 2.39
C GLY A 10 7.69 -1.48 2.43
N CYS A 11 6.71 -1.27 1.54
CA CYS A 11 5.58 -2.16 1.41
C CYS A 11 5.90 -3.33 0.46
N ASN A 12 5.61 -4.55 0.91
CA ASN A 12 5.75 -5.76 0.08
C ASN A 12 4.39 -6.37 -0.30
N CYS A 13 3.30 -5.62 -0.12
CA CYS A 13 1.97 -6.07 -0.48
C CYS A 13 1.80 -6.16 -2.00
N LYS A 14 1.10 -7.22 -2.41
CA LYS A 14 0.66 -7.45 -3.78
C LYS A 14 -0.79 -6.97 -3.91
N ILE A 15 -1.02 -6.01 -4.79
CA ILE A 15 -2.31 -5.50 -5.21
C ILE A 15 -2.84 -6.44 -6.31
N LYS A 16 -3.93 -7.12 -6.03
CA LYS A 16 -4.62 -7.92 -7.06
C LYS A 16 -5.48 -6.98 -7.89
N GLU A 17 -5.34 -7.04 -9.22
CA GLU A 17 -6.14 -6.20 -10.11
C GLU A 17 -7.64 -6.58 -9.94
N GLY A 18 -8.46 -5.62 -9.51
CA GLY A 18 -9.88 -5.83 -9.17
C GLY A 18 -10.20 -5.90 -7.67
N ASP A 19 -9.19 -5.97 -6.79
CA ASP A 19 -9.39 -6.03 -5.33
C ASP A 19 -8.58 -4.93 -4.64
N HIS A 20 -9.28 -3.97 -4.02
CA HIS A 20 -8.75 -2.89 -3.17
C HIS A 20 -7.47 -2.19 -3.68
N SER A 21 -7.39 -1.89 -4.98
CA SER A 21 -6.33 -1.03 -5.52
C SER A 21 -6.68 0.44 -5.33
N TYR A 22 -5.93 1.14 -4.49
CA TYR A 22 -6.07 2.59 -4.33
C TYR A 22 -5.12 3.30 -5.29
N VAL A 23 -5.65 4.21 -6.09
CA VAL A 23 -4.83 5.03 -6.99
C VAL A 23 -4.80 6.45 -6.45
N ALA A 24 -3.62 6.91 -6.04
CA ALA A 24 -3.40 8.28 -5.58
C ALA A 24 -2.17 8.84 -6.28
N HIS A 25 -2.24 10.10 -6.72
CA HIS A 25 -1.12 10.76 -7.41
C HIS A 25 -0.53 9.96 -8.60
N GLY A 26 -1.34 9.15 -9.28
CA GLY A 26 -0.90 8.29 -10.39
C GLY A 26 -0.13 7.03 -9.98
N LYS A 27 -0.04 6.73 -8.68
CA LYS A 27 0.61 5.54 -8.10
C LYS A 27 -0.44 4.56 -7.56
N HIS A 28 -0.11 3.27 -7.56
CA HIS A 28 -0.97 2.21 -7.06
C HIS A 28 -0.57 1.76 -5.66
N TYR A 29 -1.54 1.70 -4.77
CA TYR A 29 -1.38 1.34 -3.37
C TYR A 29 -2.34 0.22 -2.99
N CYS A 30 -1.91 -0.61 -2.04
CA CYS A 30 -2.71 -1.73 -1.54
C CYS A 30 -3.79 -1.32 -0.52
N CYS A 31 -3.72 -0.09 -0.02
CA CYS A 31 -4.67 0.46 0.94
C CYS A 31 -4.58 1.99 0.94
N GLU A 32 -5.61 2.63 1.51
CA GLU A 32 -5.66 4.08 1.67
C GLU A 32 -4.49 4.62 2.52
N ALA A 33 -4.13 3.93 3.61
CA ALA A 33 -2.99 4.34 4.45
C ALA A 33 -1.68 4.47 3.64
N CYS A 34 -1.39 3.51 2.74
CA CYS A 34 -0.24 3.59 1.84
C CYS A 34 -0.36 4.75 0.84
N ALA A 35 -1.57 4.99 0.30
CA ALA A 35 -1.85 6.08 -0.63
C ALA A 35 -1.68 7.47 0.02
N HIS A 36 -2.00 7.57 1.31
CA HIS A 36 -1.81 8.75 2.13
C HIS A 36 -0.44 8.78 2.83
N HIS A 37 0.48 7.90 2.46
CA HIS A 37 1.85 7.85 3.02
C HIS A 37 1.86 7.77 4.55
N HIS A 38 0.92 7.03 5.13
CA HIS A 38 0.77 6.87 6.57
C HIS A 38 0.71 8.23 7.30
N LYS A 39 0.10 9.26 6.69
CA LYS A 39 0.03 10.63 7.21
C LYS A 39 -0.56 10.72 8.63
N GLY A 40 -1.49 9.82 8.96
CA GLY A 40 -2.10 9.71 10.29
C GLY A 40 -1.42 8.71 11.24
N GLY A 41 -0.33 8.06 10.82
CA GLY A 41 0.25 6.91 11.53
C GLY A 41 -0.56 5.61 11.34
N GLU A 42 -1.47 5.59 10.36
CA GLU A 42 -2.29 4.41 10.06
C GLU A 42 -1.44 3.26 9.56
N GLU A 43 -1.71 2.06 10.06
CA GLU A 43 -0.98 0.86 9.62
C GLU A 43 -1.44 0.40 8.23
N CYS A 44 -0.58 -0.32 7.53
CA CYS A 44 -0.96 -0.97 6.29
C CYS A 44 -2.01 -2.05 6.57
N SER A 45 -3.06 -2.13 5.75
CA SER A 45 -4.06 -3.21 5.84
C SER A 45 -3.49 -4.60 5.51
N GLY A 46 -2.30 -4.64 4.90
CA GLY A 46 -1.57 -5.89 4.66
C GLY A 46 -1.07 -6.53 5.94
N LYS A 47 -1.51 -7.76 6.23
CA LYS A 47 -1.00 -8.55 7.37
C LYS A 47 0.53 -8.69 7.31
N GLY A 48 1.21 -8.24 8.36
CA GLY A 48 2.68 -8.29 8.48
C GLY A 48 3.42 -7.23 7.65
N CYS A 49 2.72 -6.23 7.12
CA CYS A 49 3.35 -5.13 6.41
C CYS A 49 3.63 -3.96 7.35
N HIS A 50 4.90 -3.70 7.63
CA HIS A 50 5.35 -2.66 8.56
C HIS A 50 5.78 -1.35 7.86
N CYS A 51 5.26 -1.07 6.66
CA CYS A 51 5.64 0.13 5.90
C CYS A 51 5.20 1.45 6.55
N ALA A 52 4.27 1.41 7.51
CA ALA A 52 3.90 2.55 8.36
C ALA A 52 4.94 2.88 9.43
N HIS A 53 5.81 1.92 9.78
CA HIS A 53 6.82 2.06 10.82
C HIS A 53 8.22 1.74 10.25
N PRO A 54 8.73 2.55 9.31
CA PRO A 54 10.14 2.46 8.93
C PRO A 54 10.99 2.83 10.17
N LYS A 55 11.84 1.89 10.61
CA LYS A 55 12.83 2.14 11.67
C LYS A 55 13.90 3.11 11.21
#